data_AF-A0A8J4F3Z7-F1
#
_entry.id   AF-A0A8J4F3Z7-F1
#
_cell.length_a   1.000
_cell.length_b   1.000
_cell.length_c   1.000
_cell.angle_alpha   90.00
_cell.angle_beta   90.00
_cell.angle_gamma   90.00
#
_symmetry.space_group_name_H-M   'P 1'
#
loop_
_entity.id
_entity.type
_entity.pdbx_description
1 polymer ?
#
loop_
_entity_poly.entity_id
_entity_poly.type
_entity_poly.pdbx_seq_one_letter_code
_entity_poly.pdbx_strand_id
1 'polypeptide(L)'
;MQRLALNSLAPVLFALVAAVAQDASGSGTCMGDCDLHPSLLERVTKDVAWLDEAGGITDAMIRNISLVCDAQIKHQCNVKVVRMMIKDGEIYLNSLHPDWRLGPPELIGFLLELYETSKMYRLPDLEFAYNGDDDASSPAFDWIDRSSLRVTFHGGPFPLLSWSKSNKSMAQLVPYSGAFRCTDDSFDNLLARLDEIRRLAWSEKRAVRRGRGESRGPQNTGTRI
;
A
#
# COMPACT_ATOMS: atom_id res chain seq x y z
N MET A 1 29.38 -5.97 13.54
CA MET A 1 27.96 -5.75 13.20
C MET A 1 27.87 -4.41 12.47
N GLN A 2 27.82 -4.43 11.15
CA GLN A 2 27.56 -3.23 10.35
C GLN A 2 26.10 -2.84 10.55
N ARG A 3 25.87 -1.68 11.17
CA ARG A 3 24.56 -1.02 11.14
C ARG A 3 24.36 -0.54 9.70
N LEU A 4 23.42 -1.13 8.97
CA LEU A 4 22.89 -0.50 7.75
C LEU A 4 22.32 0.86 8.20
N ALA A 5 22.97 1.93 7.76
CA ALA A 5 22.60 3.29 8.14
C ALA A 5 21.16 3.59 7.72
N LEU A 6 20.46 4.31 8.59
CA LEU A 6 19.04 4.72 8.62
C LEU A 6 18.45 5.39 7.34
N ASN A 7 19.10 5.33 6.17
CA ASN A 7 18.75 6.20 5.03
C ASN A 7 17.90 5.54 3.92
N SER A 8 17.35 4.33 4.06
CA SER A 8 16.90 3.60 2.85
C SER A 8 15.40 3.39 2.66
N LEU A 9 14.49 3.62 3.63
CA LEU A 9 13.04 3.46 3.36
C LEU A 9 12.21 4.75 3.44
N ALA A 10 12.54 5.69 4.31
CA ALA A 10 11.87 6.99 4.28
C ALA A 10 12.06 7.67 2.91
N PRO A 11 13.28 7.73 2.32
CA PRO A 11 13.46 8.27 0.97
C PRO A 11 12.80 7.44 -0.12
N VAL A 12 12.46 6.17 0.13
CA VAL A 12 11.82 5.29 -0.86
C VAL A 12 10.32 5.40 -0.80
N LEU A 13 9.71 5.44 0.38
CA LEU A 13 8.30 5.80 0.52
C LEU A 13 8.09 7.24 0.04
N PHE A 14 9.03 8.15 0.35
CA PHE A 14 9.06 9.47 -0.28
C PHE A 14 9.31 9.39 -1.78
N ALA A 15 10.18 8.54 -2.31
CA ALA A 15 10.41 8.43 -3.74
C ALA A 15 9.24 7.78 -4.47
N LEU A 16 8.57 6.77 -3.91
CA LEU A 16 7.33 6.20 -4.43
C LEU A 16 6.23 7.26 -4.39
N VAL A 17 6.04 7.93 -3.26
CA VAL A 17 4.96 8.91 -3.11
C VAL A 17 5.25 10.20 -3.89
N ALA A 18 6.51 10.63 -4.01
CA ALA A 18 6.91 11.76 -4.83
C ALA A 18 6.91 11.42 -6.33
N ALA A 19 7.27 10.20 -6.73
CA ALA A 19 7.11 9.72 -8.10
C ALA A 19 5.64 9.69 -8.52
N VAL A 20 4.75 9.23 -7.63
CA VAL A 20 3.31 9.21 -7.89
C VAL A 20 2.72 10.61 -7.92
N ALA A 21 3.24 11.55 -7.14
CA ALA A 21 2.87 12.97 -7.21
C ALA A 21 3.30 13.65 -8.53
N GLN A 22 4.29 13.08 -9.25
CA GLN A 22 4.79 13.64 -10.51
C GLN A 22 3.95 13.27 -11.74
N ASP A 23 3.07 12.26 -11.65
CA ASP A 23 2.26 11.80 -12.80
C ASP A 23 0.84 12.41 -12.84
N ALA A 24 0.42 13.10 -11.77
CA ALA A 24 -0.94 13.64 -11.63
C ALA A 24 -1.21 14.94 -12.43
N SER A 25 -0.22 15.49 -13.16
CA SER A 25 -0.40 16.63 -14.04
C SER A 25 -0.40 16.18 -15.50
N GLY A 26 -1.60 15.93 -16.05
CA GLY A 26 -1.86 15.51 -17.44
C GLY A 26 -1.52 16.54 -18.53
N SER A 27 -0.41 17.23 -18.39
CA SER A 27 0.16 18.19 -19.33
C SER A 27 1.66 18.20 -19.06
N GLY A 28 2.45 17.68 -20.00
CA GLY A 28 3.89 17.53 -19.86
C GLY A 28 4.60 18.75 -19.26
N THR A 29 5.72 18.46 -18.59
CA THR A 29 6.63 19.33 -17.80
C THR A 29 6.32 19.42 -16.31
N CYS A 30 6.84 18.46 -15.54
CA CYS A 30 7.37 18.76 -14.21
C CYS A 30 8.85 19.19 -14.36
N MET A 31 9.07 20.37 -14.96
CA MET A 31 10.34 21.11 -14.82
C MET A 31 10.14 22.20 -13.75
N GLY A 32 10.13 21.78 -12.47
CA GLY A 32 9.96 22.66 -11.31
C GLY A 32 9.71 21.86 -10.02
N ASP A 33 9.92 22.48 -8.85
CA ASP A 33 9.74 21.89 -7.51
C ASP A 33 8.36 21.21 -7.40
N CYS A 34 8.37 19.88 -7.44
CA CYS A 34 7.19 19.05 -7.24
C CYS A 34 7.04 18.79 -5.76
N ASP A 35 6.54 19.79 -5.04
CA ASP A 35 6.26 19.63 -3.61
C ASP A 35 5.10 18.66 -3.42
N LEU A 36 5.37 17.57 -2.68
CA LEU A 36 4.34 16.65 -2.26
C LEU A 36 3.28 17.41 -1.45
N HIS A 37 1.99 17.20 -1.77
CA HIS A 37 0.91 17.87 -1.04
C HIS A 37 1.09 17.67 0.48
N PRO A 38 0.98 18.72 1.32
CA PRO A 38 1.31 18.63 2.74
C PRO A 38 0.60 17.50 3.50
N SER A 39 -0.65 17.20 3.15
CA SER A 39 -1.40 16.08 3.76
C SER A 39 -0.84 14.70 3.39
N LEU A 40 -0.27 14.52 2.19
CA LEU A 40 0.41 13.29 1.81
C LEU A 40 1.74 13.17 2.56
N LEU A 41 2.48 14.27 2.66
CA LEU A 41 3.72 14.34 3.44
C LEU A 41 3.49 13.99 4.93
N GLU A 42 2.47 14.57 5.54
CA GLU A 42 2.06 14.27 6.92
C GLU A 42 1.71 12.78 7.06
N ARG A 43 0.96 12.22 6.10
CA ARG A 43 0.60 10.81 6.12
C ARG A 43 1.83 9.90 6.01
N VAL A 44 2.74 10.15 5.07
CA VAL A 44 3.98 9.37 4.91
C VAL A 44 4.79 9.44 6.19
N THR A 45 5.01 10.65 6.73
CA THR A 45 5.76 10.88 7.97
C THR A 45 5.15 10.08 9.12
N LYS A 46 3.83 10.10 9.27
CA LYS A 46 3.13 9.32 10.29
C LYS A 46 3.31 7.80 10.13
N ASP A 47 3.24 7.29 8.91
CA ASP A 47 3.31 5.86 8.64
C ASP A 47 4.74 5.30 8.76
N VAL A 48 5.77 6.10 8.52
CA VAL A 48 7.18 5.68 8.68
C VAL A 48 7.76 5.95 10.06
N ALA A 49 7.14 6.82 10.88
CA ALA A 49 7.68 7.22 12.18
C ALA A 49 8.05 6.05 13.11
N TRP A 50 7.30 4.94 13.08
CA TRP A 50 7.60 3.78 13.93
C TRP A 50 8.91 3.08 13.53
N LEU A 51 9.34 3.19 12.27
CA LEU A 51 10.63 2.67 11.82
C LEU A 51 11.78 3.43 12.46
N ASP A 52 11.63 4.75 12.59
CA ASP A 52 12.60 5.59 13.29
C ASP A 52 12.58 5.31 14.81
N GLU A 53 11.39 5.15 15.40
CA GLU A 53 11.21 4.72 16.80
C GLU A 53 11.90 3.35 17.07
N ALA A 54 11.90 2.46 16.09
CA ALA A 54 12.57 1.16 16.15
C ALA A 54 14.10 1.22 15.97
N GLY A 55 14.66 2.39 15.66
CA GLY A 55 16.08 2.54 15.34
C GLY A 55 16.44 2.03 13.94
N GLY A 56 15.48 1.99 13.03
CA GLY A 56 15.62 1.52 11.65
C GLY A 56 15.17 0.07 11.44
N ILE A 57 15.33 -0.39 10.20
CA ILE A 57 14.95 -1.75 9.79
C ILE A 57 16.11 -2.70 10.04
N THR A 58 15.83 -3.79 10.75
CA THR A 58 16.84 -4.81 11.06
C THR A 58 16.70 -6.02 10.14
N ASP A 59 17.79 -6.78 9.97
CA ASP A 59 17.74 -8.06 9.24
C ASP A 59 16.71 -9.04 9.83
N ALA A 60 16.45 -8.96 11.14
CA ALA A 60 15.44 -9.79 11.78
C ALA A 60 14.04 -9.44 11.26
N MET A 61 13.70 -8.15 11.14
CA MET A 61 12.43 -7.71 10.56
C MET A 61 12.27 -8.20 9.11
N ILE A 62 13.32 -8.09 8.30
CA ILE A 62 13.30 -8.58 6.91
C ILE A 62 13.13 -10.10 6.84
N ARG A 63 13.88 -10.86 7.66
CA ARG A 63 13.73 -12.33 7.73
C ARG A 63 12.31 -12.71 8.14
N ASN A 64 11.71 -11.97 9.07
CA ASN A 64 10.38 -12.26 9.58
C ASN A 64 9.26 -12.09 8.55
N ILE A 65 9.48 -11.35 7.46
CA ILE A 65 8.52 -11.31 6.33
C ILE A 65 8.23 -12.75 5.85
N SER A 66 9.24 -13.61 5.84
CA SER A 66 9.11 -15.01 5.41
C SER A 66 8.23 -15.84 6.35
N LEU A 67 8.08 -15.42 7.61
CA LEU A 67 7.23 -16.11 8.59
C LEU A 67 5.74 -15.96 8.26
N VAL A 68 5.37 -15.04 7.35
CA VAL A 68 3.99 -14.93 6.88
C VAL A 68 3.50 -16.23 6.22
N CYS A 69 4.44 -17.06 5.73
CA CYS A 69 4.16 -18.33 5.09
C CYS A 69 4.32 -19.54 6.01
N ASP A 70 4.63 -19.33 7.30
CA ASP A 70 4.85 -20.42 8.24
C ASP A 70 3.53 -21.14 8.58
N ALA A 71 3.63 -22.38 9.05
CA ALA A 71 2.52 -23.34 9.14
C ALA A 71 1.29 -22.81 9.90
N GLN A 72 1.49 -21.90 10.85
CA GLN A 72 0.41 -21.35 11.69
C GLN A 72 -0.46 -20.32 10.98
N ILE A 73 0.03 -19.67 9.91
CA ILE A 73 -0.71 -18.63 9.17
C ILE A 73 -0.54 -18.71 7.65
N LYS A 74 -0.13 -19.88 7.14
CA LYS A 74 0.08 -20.18 5.71
C LYS A 74 -1.00 -19.63 4.76
N HIS A 75 -2.25 -19.55 5.22
CA HIS A 75 -3.37 -18.97 4.44
C HIS A 75 -3.18 -17.49 4.07
N GLN A 76 -2.38 -16.73 4.81
CA GLN A 76 -2.06 -15.33 4.54
C GLN A 76 -1.06 -15.19 3.38
N CYS A 77 -0.15 -16.15 3.21
CA CYS A 77 0.83 -16.15 2.11
C CYS A 77 0.27 -16.57 0.75
N ASN A 78 -0.92 -17.19 0.73
CA ASN A 78 -1.46 -17.68 -0.53
C ASN A 78 -2.02 -16.57 -1.43
N VAL A 79 -2.43 -15.44 -0.85
CA VAL A 79 -3.17 -14.38 -1.58
C VAL A 79 -2.97 -12.96 -1.05
N LYS A 80 -2.50 -12.77 0.19
CA LYS A 80 -2.55 -11.45 0.84
C LYS A 80 -1.20 -10.75 0.84
N VAL A 81 -0.17 -11.37 1.43
CA VAL A 81 1.13 -10.72 1.62
C VAL A 81 2.24 -11.37 0.80
N VAL A 82 2.99 -10.57 0.05
CA VAL A 82 4.10 -11.01 -0.81
C VAL A 82 5.39 -10.27 -0.42
N ARG A 83 6.49 -11.01 -0.27
CA ARG A 83 7.83 -10.43 -0.10
C ARG A 83 8.35 -9.96 -1.44
N MET A 84 8.76 -8.69 -1.51
CA MET A 84 9.29 -8.06 -2.71
C MET A 84 10.67 -7.47 -2.43
N MET A 85 11.54 -7.53 -3.44
CA MET A 85 12.86 -6.93 -3.42
C MET A 85 13.06 -6.09 -4.68
N ILE A 86 13.58 -4.89 -4.52
CA ILE A 86 14.17 -4.11 -5.61
C ILE A 86 15.66 -4.34 -5.55
N LYS A 87 16.26 -4.70 -6.68
CA LYS A 87 17.70 -4.82 -6.79
C LYS A 87 18.15 -4.39 -8.18
N ASP A 88 19.05 -3.42 -8.25
CA ASP A 88 19.59 -2.87 -9.51
C ASP A 88 18.47 -2.39 -10.45
N GLY A 89 17.40 -1.83 -9.88
CA GLY A 89 16.22 -1.39 -10.63
C GLY A 89 15.32 -2.51 -11.16
N GLU A 90 15.55 -3.77 -10.78
CA GLU A 90 14.68 -4.92 -11.09
C GLU A 90 13.84 -5.30 -9.87
N ILE A 91 12.63 -5.81 -10.12
CA ILE A 91 11.67 -6.22 -9.10
C ILE A 91 11.61 -7.75 -9.00
N TYR A 92 11.84 -8.28 -7.79
CA TYR A 92 11.83 -9.71 -7.50
C TYR A 92 10.72 -10.04 -6.50
N LEU A 93 10.01 -11.15 -6.75
CA LEU A 93 9.01 -11.71 -5.84
C LEU A 93 9.63 -12.91 -5.12
N ASN A 94 9.96 -12.75 -3.84
CA ASN A 94 10.79 -13.69 -3.09
C ASN A 94 10.00 -14.67 -2.22
N SER A 95 8.68 -14.57 -2.17
CA SER A 95 7.84 -15.44 -1.32
C SER A 95 6.46 -15.65 -1.95
N LEU A 96 6.43 -16.28 -3.12
CA LEU A 96 5.20 -16.76 -3.74
C LEU A 96 4.84 -18.14 -3.15
N HIS A 97 3.62 -18.26 -2.62
CA HIS A 97 3.09 -19.54 -2.21
C HIS A 97 2.85 -20.45 -3.44
N PRO A 98 2.98 -21.77 -3.36
CA PRO A 98 2.78 -22.66 -4.53
C PRO A 98 1.38 -22.57 -5.14
N ASP A 99 0.37 -22.31 -4.31
CA ASP A 99 -1.01 -22.10 -4.75
C ASP A 99 -1.31 -20.62 -5.08
N TRP A 100 -0.28 -19.77 -5.07
CA TRP A 100 -0.42 -18.35 -5.35
C TRP A 100 -0.98 -18.18 -6.75
N ARG A 101 -2.04 -17.38 -6.83
CA ARG A 101 -2.57 -16.87 -8.09
C ARG A 101 -2.16 -15.41 -8.15
N LEU A 102 -1.94 -14.91 -9.37
CA LEU A 102 -1.97 -13.46 -9.61
C LEU A 102 -3.23 -12.96 -8.92
N GLY A 103 -3.02 -12.25 -7.81
CA GLY A 103 -4.06 -11.93 -6.86
C GLY A 103 -5.05 -10.94 -7.47
N PRO A 104 -5.79 -10.22 -6.63
CA PRO A 104 -6.62 -9.12 -7.08
C PRO A 104 -5.83 -8.14 -8.01
N PRO A 105 -6.48 -7.53 -9.05
CA PRO A 105 -5.87 -6.56 -9.97
C PRO A 105 -4.94 -5.51 -9.35
N GLU A 106 -5.17 -5.22 -8.07
CA GLU A 106 -4.40 -4.43 -7.13
C GLU A 106 -2.90 -4.72 -7.16
N LEU A 107 -2.53 -5.99 -7.03
CA LEU A 107 -1.12 -6.38 -6.98
C LEU A 107 -0.44 -6.16 -8.33
N ILE A 108 -1.15 -6.42 -9.43
CA ILE A 108 -0.62 -6.21 -10.78
C ILE A 108 -0.40 -4.72 -11.03
N GLY A 109 -1.38 -3.88 -10.70
CA GLY A 109 -1.24 -2.44 -10.80
C GLY A 109 -0.05 -1.93 -9.99
N PHE A 110 0.11 -2.42 -8.76
CA PHE A 110 1.23 -2.04 -7.89
C PHE A 110 2.59 -2.47 -8.46
N LEU A 111 2.69 -3.68 -9.02
CA LEU A 111 3.93 -4.15 -9.63
C LEU A 111 4.34 -3.34 -10.86
N LEU A 112 3.37 -2.94 -11.70
CA LEU A 112 3.64 -2.09 -12.86
C LEU A 112 4.14 -0.71 -12.41
N GLU A 113 3.44 -0.07 -11.47
CA GLU A 113 3.84 1.23 -10.93
C GLU A 113 5.21 1.15 -10.26
N LEU A 114 5.46 0.10 -9.48
CA LEU A 114 6.74 -0.11 -8.81
C LEU A 114 7.88 -0.31 -9.81
N TYR A 115 7.65 -1.08 -10.87
CA TYR A 115 8.64 -1.31 -11.93
C TYR A 115 8.95 -0.02 -12.69
N GLU A 116 7.92 0.70 -13.15
CA GLU A 116 8.08 1.99 -13.83
C GLU A 116 8.81 3.00 -12.95
N THR A 117 8.38 3.13 -11.69
CA THR A 117 9.03 3.99 -10.68
C THR A 117 10.49 3.59 -10.48
N SER A 118 10.76 2.29 -10.37
CA SER A 118 12.12 1.76 -10.22
C SER A 118 13.03 2.13 -11.38
N LYS A 119 12.53 2.04 -12.62
CA LYS A 119 13.30 2.41 -13.82
C LYS A 119 13.47 3.92 -13.98
N MET A 120 12.40 4.69 -13.78
CA MET A 120 12.39 6.14 -14.00
C MET A 120 13.21 6.87 -12.94
N TYR A 121 13.05 6.49 -11.67
CA TYR A 121 13.66 7.17 -10.53
C TYR A 121 14.88 6.47 -9.95
N ARG A 122 15.25 5.31 -10.50
CA ARG A 122 16.39 4.50 -10.03
C ARG A 122 16.29 4.22 -8.54
N LEU A 123 15.17 3.62 -8.14
CA LEU A 123 14.93 3.28 -6.74
C LEU A 123 16.10 2.44 -6.19
N PRO A 124 16.53 2.68 -4.94
CA PRO A 124 17.62 1.93 -4.34
C PRO A 124 17.23 0.48 -4.08
N ASP A 125 18.25 -0.35 -3.84
CA ASP A 125 18.05 -1.72 -3.40
C ASP A 125 17.34 -1.76 -2.05
N LEU A 126 16.27 -2.53 -1.96
CA LEU A 126 15.44 -2.63 -0.76
C LEU A 126 14.53 -3.85 -0.77
N GLU A 127 14.00 -4.18 0.40
CA GLU A 127 13.13 -5.32 0.59
C GLU A 127 12.00 -5.00 1.57
N PHE A 128 10.79 -5.45 1.23
CA PHE A 128 9.58 -5.20 1.99
C PHE A 128 8.52 -6.28 1.72
N ALA A 129 7.47 -6.29 2.53
CA ALA A 129 6.27 -7.04 2.28
C ALA A 129 5.21 -6.11 1.65
N TYR A 130 4.41 -6.59 0.71
CA TYR A 130 3.23 -5.89 0.20
C TYR A 130 1.99 -6.73 0.46
N ASN A 131 0.96 -6.11 1.04
CA ASN A 131 -0.36 -6.69 1.16
C ASN A 131 -1.28 -6.20 0.04
N GLY A 132 -1.74 -7.14 -0.78
CA GLY A 132 -2.66 -6.89 -1.90
C GLY A 132 -4.14 -7.02 -1.56
N ASP A 133 -4.51 -7.32 -0.32
CA ASP A 133 -5.91 -7.50 0.10
C ASP A 133 -6.60 -6.17 0.50
N ASP A 134 -7.94 -6.18 0.57
CA ASP A 134 -8.82 -5.01 0.83
C ASP A 134 -8.57 -4.34 2.18
N ASP A 135 -8.12 -5.12 3.16
CA ASP A 135 -7.66 -4.64 4.45
C ASP A 135 -6.19 -5.01 4.64
N ALA A 136 -5.46 -4.22 5.44
CA ALA A 136 -4.13 -4.58 5.97
C ALA A 136 -4.19 -5.82 6.90
N SER A 137 -4.93 -6.87 6.52
CA SER A 137 -5.23 -8.10 7.22
C SER A 137 -5.57 -7.85 8.69
N SER A 138 -6.40 -6.84 8.99
CA SER A 138 -6.73 -6.54 10.38
C SER A 138 -7.45 -7.76 10.98
N PRO A 139 -7.05 -8.24 12.17
CA PRO A 139 -6.13 -7.61 13.12
C PRO A 139 -4.67 -8.10 13.06
N ALA A 140 -4.29 -8.98 12.13
CA ALA A 140 -2.98 -9.64 12.11
C ALA A 140 -1.79 -8.67 12.18
N PHE A 141 -1.87 -7.53 11.51
CA PHE A 141 -0.81 -6.52 11.50
C PHE A 141 -1.13 -5.28 12.33
N ASP A 142 -2.11 -5.37 13.24
CA ASP A 142 -2.39 -4.30 14.18
C ASP A 142 -1.41 -4.33 15.37
N TRP A 143 -1.08 -3.15 15.87
CA TRP A 143 -0.33 -2.97 17.11
C TRP A 143 -1.14 -3.50 18.29
N ILE A 144 -0.54 -4.40 19.07
CA ILE A 144 -0.97 -4.68 20.44
C ILE A 144 -0.49 -3.56 21.35
N ASP A 145 0.78 -3.19 21.21
CA ASP A 145 1.44 -2.12 21.95
C ASP A 145 2.55 -1.53 21.09
N ARG A 146 2.31 -0.33 20.56
CA ARG A 146 3.28 0.39 19.72
C ARG A 146 4.55 0.77 20.49
N SER A 147 4.45 1.06 21.79
CA SER A 147 5.59 1.53 22.58
C SER A 147 6.67 0.45 22.76
N SER A 148 6.25 -0.81 22.77
CA SER A 148 7.13 -1.99 22.75
C SER A 148 7.26 -2.63 21.37
N LEU A 149 6.73 -1.97 20.33
CA LEU A 149 6.72 -2.44 18.94
C LEU A 149 6.10 -3.84 18.78
N ARG A 150 5.11 -4.18 19.61
CA ARG A 150 4.43 -5.48 19.56
C ARG A 150 3.19 -5.42 18.67
N VAL A 151 3.11 -6.32 17.71
CA VAL A 151 1.93 -6.53 16.86
C VAL A 151 1.28 -7.88 17.10
N THR A 152 0.05 -8.06 16.60
CA THR A 152 -0.69 -9.31 16.74
C THR A 152 0.01 -10.49 16.07
N PHE A 153 0.64 -10.26 14.93
CA PHE A 153 1.44 -11.27 14.26
C PHE A 153 2.77 -11.50 14.97
N HIS A 154 3.07 -12.75 15.35
CA HIS A 154 4.25 -13.10 16.13
C HIS A 154 5.59 -12.84 15.43
N GLY A 155 5.61 -12.76 14.08
CA GLY A 155 6.80 -12.37 13.33
C GLY A 155 6.95 -10.86 13.13
N GLY A 156 5.98 -10.04 13.52
CA GLY A 156 6.08 -8.60 13.34
C GLY A 156 6.84 -7.88 14.48
N PRO A 157 7.19 -6.61 14.27
CA PRO A 157 6.84 -5.80 13.11
C PRO A 157 7.88 -5.90 11.99
N PHE A 158 7.48 -5.57 10.76
CA PHE A 158 8.36 -5.49 9.59
C PHE A 158 7.80 -4.50 8.56
N PRO A 159 8.62 -4.02 7.60
CA PRO A 159 8.14 -3.14 6.53
C PRO A 159 7.05 -3.82 5.71
N LEU A 160 5.84 -3.31 5.81
CA LEU A 160 4.64 -3.85 5.17
C LEU A 160 3.91 -2.71 4.49
N LEU A 161 3.83 -2.75 3.16
CA LEU A 161 3.08 -1.82 2.35
C LEU A 161 1.65 -2.34 2.14
N SER A 162 0.67 -1.46 2.14
CA SER A 162 -0.74 -1.80 1.88
C SER A 162 -1.46 -0.60 1.29
N TRP A 163 -2.44 -0.81 0.42
CA TRP A 163 -3.23 0.30 -0.15
C TRP A 163 -4.37 0.76 0.79
N SER A 164 -4.70 -0.05 1.79
CA SER A 164 -5.72 0.22 2.80
C SER A 164 -5.24 -0.27 4.17
N LYS A 165 -5.55 0.47 5.25
CA LYS A 165 -5.18 0.10 6.63
C LYS A 165 -6.09 0.71 7.69
N SER A 166 -6.14 0.08 8.86
CA SER A 166 -6.69 0.67 10.08
C SER A 166 -5.69 1.67 10.71
N ASN A 167 -6.15 2.54 11.61
CA ASN A 167 -5.25 3.39 12.40
C ASN A 167 -4.36 2.60 13.38
N LYS A 168 -4.70 1.35 13.68
CA LYS A 168 -3.93 0.45 14.56
C LYS A 168 -2.89 -0.36 13.79
N SER A 169 -2.95 -0.40 12.46
CA SER A 169 -2.06 -1.21 11.65
C SER A 169 -0.64 -0.63 11.58
N MET A 170 0.36 -1.51 11.61
CA MET A 170 1.76 -1.15 11.36
C MET A 170 2.06 -0.85 9.88
N ALA A 171 1.19 -1.24 8.96
CA ALA A 171 1.44 -1.12 7.52
C ALA A 171 1.67 0.34 7.09
N GLN A 172 2.43 0.57 6.02
CA GLN A 172 2.60 1.88 5.41
C GLN A 172 1.65 1.98 4.21
N LEU A 173 0.92 3.10 4.11
CA LEU A 173 0.02 3.30 2.98
C LEU A 173 0.79 3.57 1.69
N VAL A 174 0.38 2.88 0.63
CA VAL A 174 0.78 3.18 -0.75
C VAL A 174 -0.46 3.49 -1.59
N PRO A 175 -0.31 4.20 -2.73
CA PRO A 175 -1.41 4.42 -3.67
C PRO A 175 -2.06 3.11 -4.11
N TYR A 176 -3.36 3.20 -4.40
CA TYR A 176 -4.12 2.07 -4.93
C TYR A 176 -3.91 1.92 -6.44
N SER A 177 -2.72 1.50 -6.83
CA SER A 177 -2.25 1.38 -8.24
C SER A 177 -3.19 0.57 -9.14
N GLY A 178 -3.95 -0.38 -8.58
CA GLY A 178 -4.96 -1.14 -9.29
C GLY A 178 -6.04 -0.28 -9.96
N ALA A 179 -6.58 0.74 -9.27
CA ALA A 179 -7.57 1.63 -9.87
C ALA A 179 -6.99 2.45 -11.03
N PHE A 180 -5.74 2.89 -10.93
CA PHE A 180 -5.14 3.80 -11.91
C PHE A 180 -4.86 3.14 -13.27
N ARG A 181 -4.86 1.80 -13.33
CA ARG A 181 -4.49 1.05 -14.54
C ARG A 181 -5.67 0.39 -15.25
N CYS A 182 -6.90 0.51 -14.72
CA CYS A 182 -8.09 0.12 -15.48
C CYS A 182 -8.35 1.11 -16.62
N THR A 183 -8.40 0.66 -17.87
CA THR A 183 -8.56 1.56 -19.02
C THR A 183 -9.87 2.35 -19.01
N ASP A 184 -10.95 1.82 -18.43
CA ASP A 184 -12.24 2.51 -18.42
C ASP A 184 -12.51 3.28 -17.12
N ASP A 185 -11.84 2.88 -16.03
CA ASP A 185 -12.06 3.38 -14.66
C ASP A 185 -10.80 4.02 -14.04
N SER A 186 -9.77 4.31 -14.84
CA SER A 186 -8.58 5.00 -14.33
C SER A 186 -8.95 6.36 -13.78
N PHE A 187 -8.20 6.80 -12.76
CA PHE A 187 -8.42 8.11 -12.16
C PHE A 187 -8.30 9.23 -13.19
N ASP A 188 -7.36 9.16 -14.13
CA ASP A 188 -7.20 10.15 -15.20
C ASP A 188 -8.41 10.19 -16.14
N ASN A 189 -8.97 9.02 -16.48
CA ASN A 189 -10.17 8.94 -17.30
C ASN A 189 -11.40 9.45 -16.55
N LEU A 190 -11.48 9.22 -15.23
CA LEU A 190 -12.52 9.82 -14.38
C LEU A 190 -12.37 11.34 -14.28
N LEU A 191 -11.14 11.85 -14.18
CA LEU A 191 -10.85 13.28 -14.17
C LEU A 191 -11.23 13.94 -15.49
N ALA A 192 -10.94 13.31 -16.63
CA ALA A 192 -11.36 13.81 -17.94
C ALA A 192 -12.89 13.92 -18.08
N ARG A 193 -13.63 13.13 -17.31
CA ARG A 193 -15.10 13.12 -17.26
C ARG A 193 -15.67 13.99 -16.14
N LEU A 194 -14.82 14.66 -15.36
CA LEU A 194 -15.26 15.42 -14.19
C LEU A 194 -16.23 16.54 -14.56
N ASP A 195 -16.04 17.19 -15.70
CA ASP A 195 -16.95 18.24 -16.19
C ASP A 195 -18.33 17.69 -16.55
N GLU A 196 -18.40 16.49 -17.14
CA GLU A 196 -19.66 15.78 -17.38
C GLU A 196 -20.37 15.45 -16.06
N ILE A 197 -19.62 14.96 -15.07
CA ILE A 197 -20.13 14.65 -13.72
C ILE A 197 -20.61 15.92 -13.00
N ARG A 198 -19.93 17.04 -13.20
CA ARG A 198 -20.24 18.34 -12.59
C ARG A 198 -21.28 19.15 -13.36
N ARG A 199 -21.74 18.67 -14.52
CA ARG A 199 -22.69 19.38 -15.41
C ARG A 199 -23.96 19.86 -14.70
N LEU A 200 -24.44 19.12 -13.70
CA LEU A 200 -25.61 19.51 -12.91
C LEU A 200 -25.22 20.35 -11.71
N ALA A 201 -25.84 21.53 -11.57
CA ALA A 201 -25.65 22.37 -10.40
C ALA A 201 -26.11 21.63 -9.13
N TRP A 202 -25.53 21.96 -7.98
CA TRP A 202 -25.87 21.26 -6.72
C TRP A 202 -27.37 21.30 -6.40
N SER A 203 -28.04 22.42 -6.69
CA SER A 203 -29.49 22.60 -6.52
C SER A 203 -30.34 21.72 -7.45
N GLU A 204 -29.78 21.25 -8.56
CA GLU A 204 -30.47 20.41 -9.54
C GLU A 204 -30.25 18.91 -9.26
N LYS A 205 -29.30 18.58 -8.37
CA LYS A 205 -29.04 17.19 -7.99
C LYS A 205 -30.18 16.66 -7.13
N ARG A 206 -30.78 15.55 -7.57
CA ARG A 206 -31.83 14.87 -6.80
C ARG A 206 -31.27 14.42 -5.45
N ALA A 207 -31.87 14.88 -4.36
CA ALA A 207 -31.56 14.43 -3.01
C ALA A 207 -32.02 12.97 -2.83
N VAL A 208 -31.12 12.02 -3.06
CA VAL A 208 -31.33 10.60 -2.78
C VAL A 208 -30.19 10.07 -1.94
N ARG A 209 -30.51 9.40 -0.82
CA ARG A 209 -29.54 8.57 -0.11
C ARG A 209 -29.40 7.27 -0.89
N ARG A 210 -28.61 7.29 -1.98
CA ARG A 210 -28.46 6.16 -2.89
C ARG A 210 -27.10 5.50 -2.66
N GLY A 211 -27.08 4.41 -1.90
CA GLY A 211 -26.00 3.43 -1.96
C GLY A 211 -26.40 2.35 -2.96
N ARG A 212 -25.66 2.20 -4.06
CA ARG A 212 -25.66 0.96 -4.84
C ARG A 212 -24.36 0.27 -4.51
N GLY A 213 -24.42 -0.72 -3.64
CA GLY A 213 -23.30 -1.55 -3.26
C GLY A 213 -23.82 -2.94 -2.98
N GLU A 214 -23.06 -3.93 -3.40
CA GLU A 214 -23.27 -5.30 -2.92
C GLU A 214 -22.96 -5.30 -1.41
N SER A 215 -23.84 -5.87 -0.60
CA SER A 215 -23.67 -5.87 0.86
C SER A 215 -22.47 -6.73 1.25
N ARG A 216 -21.30 -6.10 1.49
CA ARG A 216 -20.10 -6.74 2.05
C ARG A 216 -20.03 -6.68 3.59
N GLY A 217 -21.12 -6.29 4.26
CA GLY A 217 -21.23 -6.27 5.73
C GLY A 217 -21.58 -7.65 6.30
N PRO A 218 -21.38 -7.88 7.62
CA PRO A 218 -21.69 -9.16 8.24
C PRO A 218 -23.16 -9.53 8.01
N GLN A 219 -23.40 -10.68 7.38
CA GLN A 219 -24.72 -11.29 7.37
C GLN A 219 -25.04 -11.63 8.82
N ASN A 220 -25.95 -10.86 9.41
CA ASN A 220 -26.44 -11.08 10.77
C ASN A 220 -27.30 -12.35 10.75
N THR A 221 -26.68 -13.53 10.85
CA THR A 221 -27.37 -14.82 10.97
C THR A 221 -27.72 -15.06 12.44
N GLY A 222 -28.84 -14.47 12.88
CA GLY A 222 -29.43 -14.70 14.21
C GLY A 222 -30.30 -13.49 14.58
N THR A 223 -31.58 -13.60 14.94
CA THR A 223 -32.32 -14.69 15.57
C THR A 223 -33.79 -14.49 15.22
N ARG A 224 -34.48 -15.52 14.71
CA ARG A 224 -35.95 -15.57 14.79
C ARG A 224 -36.29 -16.17 16.16
N ILE A 225 -36.97 -15.39 17.00
CA ILE A 225 -37.85 -15.91 18.04
C ILE A 225 -39.24 -15.97 17.42
#